data_AF-A0A6I1K673-F1
#
_entry.id   AF-A0A6I1K673-F1
#
_cell.length_a   1.000
_cell.length_b   1.000
_cell.length_c   1.000
_cell.angle_alpha   90.00
_cell.angle_beta   90.00
_cell.angle_gamma   90.00
#
_symmetry.space_group_name_H-M   'P 1'
#
loop_
_entity.id
_entity.type
_entity.pdbx_description
1 polymer ?
#
loop_
_entity_poly.entity_id
_entity_poly.type
_entity_poly.pdbx_seq_one_letter_code
_entity_poly.pdbx_strand_id
1 'polypeptide(L)'
;LMPHLSQWSTVETIMAGPTAWIYRLPDPAPRVALASVVRVADADAFVDAGSFPRLNGTSEVMIDDDDELSASYTQPASAQRPGTQPAGISDARPSANVLTPAMQALMRSPGKAEITAWRPDRVEIAVEARTSTVLTLHEPWYPGWEVEVDGVRKPLLRSDVLFRGVEVPAGKSKVVFTYRPLSRENLRAALDGILGRDE
;
A
#
# COMPACT_ATOMS: atom_id res chain seq x y z
N LEU A 1 32.06 -1.05 -18.28
CA LEU A 1 30.90 -0.12 -18.18
C LEU A 1 29.63 -0.97 -18.08
N MET A 2 28.73 -0.67 -17.14
CA MET A 2 27.47 -1.41 -16.97
C MET A 2 26.47 -1.01 -18.07
N PRO A 3 25.93 -1.94 -18.88
CA PRO A 3 25.20 -1.57 -20.09
C PRO A 3 23.73 -1.11 -19.88
N HIS A 4 23.17 -1.17 -18.67
CA HIS A 4 21.73 -0.90 -18.46
C HIS A 4 21.35 -0.05 -17.23
N LEU A 5 22.25 0.17 -16.27
CA LEU A 5 21.98 1.05 -15.11
C LEU A 5 22.40 2.52 -15.32
N SER A 6 23.08 2.83 -16.42
CA SER A 6 23.59 4.18 -16.72
C SER A 6 22.50 5.26 -16.87
N GLN A 7 21.22 4.88 -16.84
CA GLN A 7 20.08 5.79 -16.92
C GLN A 7 19.48 6.15 -15.55
N TRP A 8 19.88 5.49 -14.46
CA TRP A 8 19.40 5.81 -13.12
C TRP A 8 20.44 6.68 -12.41
N SER A 9 20.29 8.00 -12.53
CA SER A 9 21.15 9.05 -11.95
C SER A 9 21.20 9.09 -10.41
N THR A 10 20.65 8.09 -9.74
CA THR A 10 20.20 8.17 -8.35
C THR A 10 20.40 6.83 -7.64
N VAL A 11 21.54 6.16 -7.88
CA VAL A 11 21.89 4.90 -7.22
C VAL A 11 23.34 4.97 -6.73
N GLU A 12 23.56 4.69 -5.45
CA GLU A 12 24.91 4.62 -4.88
C GLU A 12 25.43 3.18 -5.04
N THR A 13 26.53 3.01 -5.77
CA THR A 13 27.17 1.69 -5.94
C THR A 13 28.05 1.40 -4.73
N ILE A 14 27.76 0.32 -4.00
CA ILE A 14 28.56 -0.14 -2.84
C ILE A 14 29.67 -1.08 -3.32
N MET A 15 29.35 -1.97 -4.27
CA MET A 15 30.30 -2.93 -4.83
C MET A 15 29.98 -3.19 -6.29
N ALA A 16 31.00 -3.25 -7.14
CA ALA A 16 30.89 -3.68 -8.52
C ALA A 16 32.00 -4.66 -8.87
N GLY A 17 31.61 -5.83 -9.37
CA GLY A 17 32.53 -6.86 -9.84
C GLY A 17 32.06 -7.51 -11.14
N PRO A 18 32.83 -8.44 -11.72
CA PRO A 18 32.46 -9.15 -12.95
C PRO A 18 31.26 -10.09 -12.77
N THR A 19 30.94 -10.48 -11.54
CA THR A 19 29.90 -11.48 -11.21
C THR A 19 28.78 -10.96 -10.32
N ALA A 20 28.97 -9.83 -9.64
CA ALA A 20 27.98 -9.29 -8.71
C ALA A 20 28.09 -7.77 -8.60
N TRP A 21 26.94 -7.16 -8.31
CA TRP A 21 26.81 -5.73 -8.03
C TRP A 21 25.94 -5.55 -6.78
N ILE A 22 26.38 -4.69 -5.86
CA ILE A 22 25.63 -4.29 -4.69
C ILE A 22 25.46 -2.78 -4.75
N TYR A 23 24.23 -2.32 -4.64
CA TYR A 23 23.89 -0.91 -4.71
C TYR A 23 22.86 -0.53 -3.66
N ARG A 24 22.81 0.75 -3.32
CA ARG A 24 21.83 1.35 -2.42
C ARG A 24 20.92 2.27 -3.23
N LEU A 25 19.63 2.05 -3.08
CA LEU A 25 18.61 2.99 -3.53
C LEU A 25 18.49 4.11 -2.47
N PRO A 26 18.54 5.39 -2.85
CA PRO A 26 18.52 6.50 -1.90
C PRO A 26 17.13 6.76 -1.30
N ASP A 27 16.07 6.34 -1.98
CA ASP A 27 14.68 6.45 -1.51
C ASP A 27 13.90 5.17 -1.84
N PRO A 28 14.18 4.05 -1.15
CA PRO A 28 13.44 2.82 -1.37
C PRO A 28 12.01 3.00 -0.85
N ALA A 29 11.03 2.62 -1.68
CA ALA A 29 9.64 2.57 -1.23
C ALA A 29 9.53 1.72 0.05
N PRO A 30 8.78 2.19 1.07
CA PRO A 30 8.66 1.45 2.31
C PRO A 30 7.94 0.12 2.06
N ARG A 31 8.31 -0.92 2.81
CA ARG A 31 7.61 -2.22 2.72
C ARG A 31 6.22 -2.20 3.33
N VAL A 32 5.96 -1.24 4.21
CA VAL A 32 4.67 -1.04 4.85
C VAL A 32 4.26 0.43 4.72
N ALA A 33 3.02 0.68 4.37
CA ALA A 33 2.46 2.01 4.20
C ALA A 33 1.11 2.11 4.92
N LEU A 34 0.76 3.33 5.34
CA LEU A 34 -0.55 3.63 5.91
C LEU A 34 -1.24 4.67 5.04
N ALA A 35 -2.52 4.45 4.75
CA ALA A 35 -3.36 5.36 3.98
C ALA A 35 -4.74 5.51 4.62
N SER A 36 -5.23 6.75 4.72
CA SER A 36 -6.54 7.06 5.31
C SER A 36 -7.62 7.36 4.27
N VAL A 37 -7.22 7.59 3.02
CA VAL A 37 -8.14 7.76 1.90
C VAL A 37 -8.21 6.44 1.15
N VAL A 38 -9.41 5.87 1.06
CA VAL A 38 -9.64 4.62 0.34
C VAL A 38 -10.37 4.92 -0.96
N ARG A 39 -9.90 4.31 -2.04
CA ARG A 39 -10.59 4.28 -3.33
C ARG A 39 -10.89 2.84 -3.70
N VAL A 40 -12.14 2.56 -4.00
CA VAL A 40 -12.54 1.25 -4.52
C VAL A 40 -12.28 1.21 -6.02
N ALA A 41 -11.65 0.14 -6.51
CA ALA A 41 -11.45 -0.10 -7.93
C ALA A 41 -11.23 -1.59 -8.21
N ASP A 42 -11.69 -2.05 -9.38
CA ASP A 42 -11.45 -3.39 -9.91
C ASP A 42 -9.95 -3.61 -10.15
N ALA A 43 -9.31 -4.45 -9.33
CA ALA A 43 -7.89 -4.74 -9.45
C ALA A 43 -7.57 -5.57 -10.71
N ASP A 44 -8.47 -6.45 -11.12
CA ASP A 44 -8.25 -7.38 -12.23
C ASP A 44 -8.27 -6.64 -13.57
N ALA A 45 -9.10 -5.61 -13.72
CA ALA A 45 -9.07 -4.73 -14.88
C ALA A 45 -7.68 -4.09 -15.12
N PHE A 46 -6.94 -3.73 -14.06
CA PHE A 46 -5.58 -3.19 -14.21
C PHE A 46 -4.56 -4.25 -14.59
N VAL A 47 -4.70 -5.46 -14.03
CA VAL A 47 -3.83 -6.61 -14.33
C VAL A 47 -4.00 -7.03 -15.78
N ASP A 48 -5.25 -7.19 -16.25
CA ASP A 48 -5.58 -7.60 -17.61
C ASP A 48 -5.16 -6.57 -18.66
N ALA A 49 -5.32 -5.28 -18.35
CA ALA A 49 -4.88 -4.20 -19.23
C ALA A 49 -3.35 -4.01 -19.24
N GLY A 50 -2.62 -4.62 -18.30
CA GLY A 50 -1.18 -4.39 -18.11
C GLY A 50 -0.85 -2.93 -17.79
N SER A 51 -1.81 -2.18 -17.25
CA SER A 51 -1.73 -0.73 -17.04
C SER A 51 -1.93 -0.43 -15.56
N PHE A 52 -0.84 -0.12 -14.86
CA PHE A 52 -0.89 0.11 -13.41
C PHE A 52 -1.08 1.59 -13.06
N PRO A 53 -1.94 1.92 -12.09
CA PRO A 53 -2.12 3.28 -11.64
C PRO A 53 -0.85 3.81 -10.98
N ARG A 54 -0.62 5.13 -11.07
CA ARG A 54 0.41 5.78 -10.24
C ARG A 54 -0.14 5.92 -8.81
N LEU A 55 0.39 5.11 -7.91
CA LEU A 55 0.00 5.08 -6.50
C LEU A 55 0.72 6.19 -5.74
N ASN A 56 -0.05 7.08 -5.10
CA ASN A 56 0.46 8.07 -4.15
C ASN A 56 0.39 7.48 -2.72
N GLY A 57 1.18 6.43 -2.48
CA GLY A 57 1.10 5.52 -1.32
C GLY A 57 1.34 6.11 0.08
N THR A 58 1.25 7.42 0.27
CA THR A 58 1.36 8.10 1.58
C THR A 58 0.03 8.62 2.13
N SER A 59 -1.05 8.59 1.35
CA SER A 59 -2.34 9.13 1.81
C SER A 59 -3.53 8.39 1.23
N GLU A 60 -3.38 7.81 0.03
CA GLU A 60 -4.43 7.08 -0.67
C GLU A 60 -4.01 5.63 -0.88
N VAL A 61 -4.99 4.73 -0.77
CA VAL A 61 -4.88 3.31 -1.11
C VAL A 61 -6.05 2.91 -1.97
N MET A 62 -5.78 2.05 -2.95
CA MET A 62 -6.81 1.39 -3.73
C MET A 62 -7.18 0.06 -3.05
N ILE A 63 -8.47 -0.21 -2.88
CA ILE A 63 -8.97 -1.50 -2.38
C ILE A 63 -9.81 -2.13 -3.49
N ASP A 64 -9.65 -3.44 -3.67
CA ASP A 64 -10.39 -4.20 -4.66
C ASP A 64 -11.89 -4.13 -4.40
N ASP A 65 -12.70 -4.12 -5.46
CA ASP A 65 -14.15 -4.02 -5.32
C ASP A 65 -14.81 -5.34 -4.89
N ASP A 66 -14.13 -6.46 -5.12
CA ASP A 66 -14.50 -7.79 -4.65
C ASP A 66 -14.16 -8.05 -3.16
N ASP A 67 -13.49 -7.12 -2.47
CA ASP A 67 -13.19 -7.27 -1.04
C ASP A 67 -14.44 -7.06 -0.14
N GLU A 68 -14.53 -7.81 0.96
CA GLU A 68 -15.69 -7.74 1.90
C GLU A 68 -15.97 -6.34 2.46
N LEU A 69 -14.94 -5.48 2.52
CA LEU A 69 -15.05 -4.12 3.05
C LEU A 69 -15.28 -3.06 1.97
N SER A 70 -15.22 -3.39 0.68
CA SER A 70 -15.35 -2.43 -0.42
C SER A 70 -16.65 -1.60 -0.32
N ALA A 71 -17.77 -2.26 -0.01
CA ALA A 71 -19.07 -1.62 0.17
C ALA A 71 -19.12 -0.59 1.32
N SER A 72 -18.29 -0.76 2.35
CA SER A 72 -18.20 0.21 3.46
C SER A 72 -17.55 1.54 3.01
N TYR A 73 -16.76 1.50 1.93
CA TYR A 73 -16.08 2.65 1.34
C TYR A 73 -16.86 3.31 0.20
N THR A 74 -17.81 2.61 -0.41
CA THR A 74 -18.60 3.10 -1.57
C THR A 74 -19.77 4.03 -1.16
N GLN A 75 -19.95 4.36 0.12
CA GLN A 75 -20.97 5.36 0.51
C GLN A 75 -20.69 6.71 -0.18
N PRO A 76 -21.72 7.37 -0.74
CA PRO A 76 -21.52 8.43 -1.71
C PRO A 76 -20.81 9.62 -1.07
N ALA A 77 -19.63 9.93 -1.60
CA ALA A 77 -19.04 11.24 -1.49
C ALA A 77 -20.09 12.26 -1.97
N SER A 78 -20.78 12.90 -1.03
CA SER A 78 -21.72 13.97 -1.32
C SER A 78 -20.97 15.09 -2.03
N ALA A 79 -21.13 15.15 -3.34
CA ALA A 79 -21.06 16.30 -4.24
C ALA A 79 -20.24 17.52 -3.73
N GLN A 80 -18.92 17.40 -3.66
CA GLN A 80 -18.06 18.58 -3.61
C GLN A 80 -17.90 19.10 -5.05
N ARG A 81 -18.82 19.98 -5.48
CA ARG A 81 -18.67 20.75 -6.73
C ARG A 81 -17.35 21.54 -6.69
N PRO A 82 -16.55 21.57 -7.76
CA PRO A 82 -15.45 22.51 -7.87
C PRO A 82 -16.02 23.93 -7.97
N GLY A 83 -15.91 24.71 -6.90
CA GLY A 83 -16.22 26.13 -6.92
C GLY A 83 -15.21 26.88 -7.79
N THR A 84 -15.72 27.61 -8.78
CA THR A 84 -15.00 28.56 -9.61
C THR A 84 -14.22 29.57 -8.74
N GLN A 85 -12.89 29.59 -8.84
CA GLN A 85 -12.06 30.65 -8.25
C GLN A 85 -12.11 31.91 -9.13
N PRO A 86 -12.40 33.10 -8.58
CA PRO A 86 -12.03 34.33 -9.26
C PRO A 86 -10.56 34.68 -8.98
N ALA A 87 -9.87 35.11 -10.03
CA ALA A 87 -8.51 35.62 -9.99
C ALA A 87 -8.42 36.90 -9.16
N GLY A 88 -7.37 37.03 -8.34
CA GLY A 88 -7.14 38.25 -7.55
C GLY A 88 -5.86 38.24 -6.70
N ILE A 89 -4.81 38.80 -7.29
CA ILE A 89 -3.73 39.63 -6.73
C ILE A 89 -2.75 39.06 -5.68
N SER A 90 -1.48 39.04 -6.13
CA SER A 90 -0.24 38.93 -5.37
C SER A 90 -0.11 39.98 -4.28
N ASP A 91 0.27 39.54 -3.07
CA ASP A 91 1.24 40.27 -2.26
C ASP A 91 2.16 39.32 -1.49
N ALA A 92 3.43 39.69 -1.46
CA ALA A 92 4.55 38.83 -1.12
C ALA A 92 4.88 38.81 0.39
N ARG A 93 5.34 37.62 0.82
CA ARG A 93 6.07 37.24 2.05
C ARG A 93 5.22 36.97 3.31
N PRO A 94 5.52 35.86 4.03
CA PRO A 94 6.77 35.72 4.78
C PRO A 94 7.58 34.46 4.47
N SER A 95 8.87 34.51 4.83
CA SER A 95 9.76 33.37 4.94
C SER A 95 9.12 32.27 5.79
N ALA A 96 8.68 31.19 5.17
CA ALA A 96 8.30 29.97 5.86
C ALA A 96 9.40 28.93 5.59
N ASN A 97 9.93 28.34 6.67
CA ASN A 97 10.75 27.13 6.62
C ASN A 97 10.07 26.13 5.67
N VAL A 98 10.62 25.94 4.47
CA VAL A 98 10.10 24.94 3.52
C VAL A 98 10.48 23.58 4.09
N LEU A 99 9.54 22.94 4.78
CA LEU A 99 9.67 21.55 5.19
C LEU A 99 10.02 20.73 3.95
N THR A 100 11.01 19.82 4.05
CA THR A 100 11.36 18.95 2.94
C THR A 100 10.13 18.12 2.51
N PRO A 101 10.02 17.71 1.23
CA PRO A 101 8.90 16.89 0.76
C PRO A 101 8.66 15.64 1.63
N ALA A 102 9.74 14.99 2.09
CA ALA A 102 9.68 13.87 3.03
C ALA A 102 9.04 14.25 4.38
N MET A 103 9.38 15.43 4.93
CA MET A 103 8.83 15.91 6.19
C MET A 103 7.36 16.32 6.05
N GLN A 104 6.96 16.88 4.89
CA GLN A 104 5.55 17.13 4.57
C GLN A 104 4.76 15.83 4.40
N ALA A 105 5.33 14.81 3.77
CA ALA A 105 4.71 13.48 3.64
C ALA A 105 4.53 12.82 5.02
N LEU A 106 5.53 12.90 5.90
CA LEU A 106 5.43 12.42 7.29
C LEU A 106 4.35 13.16 8.10
N MET A 107 4.16 14.46 7.88
CA MET A 107 3.10 15.23 8.55
C MET A 107 1.70 14.91 8.02
N ARG A 108 1.59 14.52 6.75
CA ARG A 108 0.35 13.99 6.15
C ARG A 108 0.13 12.50 6.41
N SER A 109 1.15 11.80 6.91
CA SER A 109 1.06 10.36 7.17
C SER A 109 0.00 10.08 8.23
N PRO A 110 -0.95 9.17 7.95
CA PRO A 110 -1.97 8.78 8.90
C PRO A 110 -1.40 8.04 10.12
N GLY A 111 -0.12 7.68 10.12
CA GLY A 111 0.54 7.08 11.26
C GLY A 111 1.99 6.67 10.98
N LYS A 112 2.46 5.67 11.73
CA LYS A 112 3.70 4.94 11.47
C LYS A 112 3.44 3.44 11.55
N ALA A 113 4.15 2.68 10.73
CA ALA A 113 4.12 1.22 10.75
C ALA A 113 5.55 0.68 10.65
N GLU A 114 5.85 -0.38 11.38
CA GLU A 114 7.17 -1.02 11.40
C GLU A 114 7.03 -2.54 11.45
N ILE A 115 7.74 -3.24 10.56
CA ILE A 115 7.82 -4.71 10.61
C ILE A 115 8.70 -5.11 11.79
N THR A 116 8.10 -5.75 12.80
CA THR A 116 8.81 -6.17 14.03
C THR A 116 9.30 -7.61 13.96
N ALA A 117 8.70 -8.44 13.10
CA ALA A 117 9.19 -9.77 12.77
C ALA A 117 8.83 -10.14 11.33
N TRP A 118 9.74 -10.81 10.64
CA TRP A 118 9.55 -11.25 9.26
C TRP A 118 9.97 -12.71 9.09
N ARG A 119 9.03 -13.53 8.66
CA ARG A 119 9.21 -14.94 8.29
C ARG A 119 8.41 -15.22 7.01
N PRO A 120 8.79 -16.24 6.24
CA PRO A 120 8.08 -16.58 4.99
C PRO A 120 6.58 -16.84 5.16
N ASP A 121 6.18 -17.37 6.32
CA ASP A 121 4.81 -17.76 6.65
C ASP A 121 4.11 -16.77 7.61
N ARG A 122 4.82 -15.76 8.11
CA ARG A 122 4.32 -14.88 9.17
C ARG A 122 5.04 -13.54 9.20
N VAL A 123 4.27 -12.45 9.16
CA VAL A 123 4.79 -11.08 9.27
C VAL A 123 4.08 -10.37 10.42
N GLU A 124 4.85 -9.80 11.35
CA GLU A 124 4.33 -9.00 12.46
C GLU A 124 4.68 -7.53 12.24
N ILE A 125 3.69 -6.65 12.44
CA ILE A 125 3.82 -5.21 12.20
C ILE A 125 3.26 -4.47 13.41
N ALA A 126 4.05 -3.55 13.96
CA ALA A 126 3.58 -2.58 14.94
C ALA A 126 3.06 -1.34 14.21
N VAL A 127 1.87 -0.87 14.58
CA VAL A 127 1.23 0.29 13.97
C VAL A 127 0.90 1.31 15.05
N GLU A 128 1.19 2.59 14.78
CA GLU A 128 0.68 3.73 15.53
C GLU A 128 -0.08 4.65 14.56
N ALA A 129 -1.41 4.53 14.54
CA ALA A 129 -2.28 5.28 13.65
C ALA A 129 -2.94 6.47 14.37
N ARG A 130 -3.04 7.62 13.70
CA ARG A 130 -3.73 8.82 14.19
C ARG A 130 -5.24 8.72 14.02
N THR A 131 -5.67 8.01 12.98
CA THR A 131 -7.08 7.78 12.62
C THR A 131 -7.26 6.31 12.24
N SER A 132 -8.50 5.85 12.06
CA SER A 132 -8.73 4.61 11.33
C SER A 132 -8.09 4.72 9.95
N THR A 133 -7.36 3.69 9.53
CA THR A 133 -6.51 3.72 8.33
C THR A 133 -6.38 2.31 7.77
N VAL A 134 -6.01 2.19 6.50
CA VAL A 134 -5.57 0.92 5.92
C VAL A 134 -4.04 0.82 6.05
N LEU A 135 -3.58 -0.34 6.51
CA LEU A 135 -2.19 -0.76 6.41
C LEU A 135 -2.01 -1.59 5.14
N THR A 136 -1.10 -1.18 4.27
CA THR A 136 -0.64 -1.96 3.11
C THR A 136 0.72 -2.55 3.41
N LEU A 137 0.85 -3.87 3.28
CA LEU A 137 2.11 -4.59 3.23
C LEU A 137 2.43 -4.85 1.75
N HIS A 138 3.55 -4.30 1.26
CA HIS A 138 4.01 -4.42 -0.14
C HIS A 138 4.57 -5.83 -0.45
N GLU A 139 3.78 -6.85 -0.14
CA GLU A 139 3.99 -8.23 -0.53
C GLU A 139 2.74 -8.74 -1.27
N PRO A 140 2.90 -9.67 -2.24
CA PRO A 140 1.80 -10.11 -3.09
C PRO A 140 0.61 -10.66 -2.29
N TRP A 141 -0.58 -10.16 -2.57
CA TRP A 141 -1.83 -10.77 -2.15
C TRP A 141 -1.97 -12.16 -2.77
N TYR A 142 -2.44 -13.13 -1.99
CA TYR A 142 -2.69 -14.49 -2.46
C TYR A 142 -3.68 -15.20 -1.52
N PRO A 143 -4.62 -15.99 -2.05
CA PRO A 143 -5.49 -16.83 -1.21
C PRO A 143 -4.66 -17.77 -0.35
N GLY A 144 -4.88 -17.79 0.96
CA GLY A 144 -3.95 -18.47 1.88
C GLY A 144 -3.61 -17.62 3.09
N TRP A 145 -3.50 -16.31 2.89
CA TRP A 145 -3.15 -15.38 3.94
C TRP A 145 -4.36 -15.04 4.82
N GLU A 146 -4.11 -14.94 6.12
CA GLU A 146 -5.05 -14.44 7.10
C GLU A 146 -4.40 -13.27 7.83
N VAL A 147 -5.20 -12.33 8.32
CA VAL A 147 -4.72 -11.18 9.07
C VAL A 147 -5.48 -11.03 10.39
N GLU A 148 -4.73 -10.72 11.45
CA GLU A 148 -5.25 -10.39 12.76
C GLU A 148 -4.77 -9.00 13.18
N VAL A 149 -5.66 -8.23 13.80
CA VAL A 149 -5.36 -6.94 14.44
C VAL A 149 -5.65 -7.10 15.92
N ASP A 150 -4.62 -6.95 16.75
CA ASP A 150 -4.67 -7.14 18.20
C ASP A 150 -5.26 -8.52 18.60
N GLY A 151 -4.92 -9.56 17.82
CA GLY A 151 -5.36 -10.93 18.02
C GLY A 151 -6.78 -11.24 17.53
N VAL A 152 -7.46 -10.27 16.90
CA VAL A 152 -8.78 -10.44 16.32
C VAL A 152 -8.66 -10.55 14.81
N ARG A 153 -9.19 -11.63 14.22
CA ARG A 153 -9.21 -11.82 12.76
C ARG A 153 -9.96 -10.68 12.08
N LYS A 154 -9.37 -10.14 11.01
CA LYS A 154 -9.95 -9.10 10.16
C LYS A 154 -10.01 -9.56 8.70
N PRO A 155 -10.87 -8.96 7.87
CA PRO A 155 -10.82 -9.17 6.43
C PRO A 155 -9.43 -8.81 5.88
N LEU A 156 -8.87 -9.70 5.06
CA LEU A 156 -7.66 -9.43 4.30
C LEU A 156 -8.07 -8.70 3.04
N LEU A 157 -7.51 -7.52 2.81
CA LEU A 157 -7.78 -6.72 1.63
C LEU A 157 -6.73 -6.97 0.55
N ARG A 158 -7.11 -6.86 -0.71
CA ARG A 158 -6.19 -6.68 -1.83
C ARG A 158 -6.04 -5.19 -2.08
N SER A 159 -4.92 -4.64 -1.62
CA SER A 159 -4.61 -3.22 -1.74
C SER A 159 -3.68 -2.94 -2.90
N ASP A 160 -3.86 -1.78 -3.53
CA ASP A 160 -2.95 -1.26 -4.55
C ASP A 160 -2.67 -2.30 -5.66
N VAL A 161 -3.76 -2.92 -6.12
CA VAL A 161 -3.86 -3.94 -7.19
C VAL A 161 -3.27 -5.31 -6.83
N LEU A 162 -2.17 -5.38 -6.09
CA LEU A 162 -1.43 -6.63 -5.89
C LEU A 162 -0.92 -6.87 -4.47
N PHE A 163 -1.15 -5.96 -3.52
CA PHE A 163 -0.58 -6.03 -2.19
C PHE A 163 -1.60 -6.45 -1.13
N ARG A 164 -1.11 -6.87 0.03
CA ARG A 164 -1.95 -7.25 1.16
C ARG A 164 -2.29 -6.02 1.98
N GLY A 165 -3.57 -5.85 2.30
CA GLY A 165 -4.08 -4.76 3.11
C GLY A 165 -4.88 -5.24 4.32
N VAL A 166 -5.02 -4.38 5.33
CA VAL A 166 -5.98 -4.55 6.43
C VAL A 166 -6.35 -3.21 7.03
N GLU A 167 -7.61 -3.07 7.47
CA GLU A 167 -8.01 -1.93 8.30
C GLU A 167 -7.40 -2.00 9.69
N VAL A 168 -6.88 -0.88 10.16
CA VAL A 168 -6.32 -0.70 11.50
C VAL A 168 -7.02 0.47 12.19
N PRO A 169 -7.50 0.31 13.43
CA PRO A 169 -8.12 1.39 14.18
C PRO A 169 -7.09 2.48 14.54
N ALA A 170 -7.59 3.65 14.95
CA ALA A 170 -6.73 4.68 15.54
C ALA A 170 -6.09 4.17 16.84
N GLY A 171 -4.85 4.59 17.10
CA GLY A 171 -4.07 4.19 18.27
C GLY A 171 -2.96 3.21 17.93
N LYS A 172 -2.53 2.46 18.94
CA LYS A 172 -1.49 1.43 18.78
C LYS A 172 -2.14 0.08 18.53
N SER A 173 -1.66 -0.62 17.51
CA SER A 173 -2.10 -1.98 17.20
C SER A 173 -0.94 -2.86 16.79
N LYS A 174 -1.10 -4.15 17.05
CA LYS A 174 -0.26 -5.22 16.50
C LYS A 174 -1.01 -5.91 15.37
N VAL A 175 -0.45 -5.87 14.16
CA VAL A 175 -0.97 -6.58 13.00
C VAL A 175 -0.13 -7.82 12.74
N VAL A 176 -0.79 -8.96 12.49
CA VAL A 176 -0.13 -10.23 12.20
C VAL A 176 -0.73 -10.83 10.94
N PHE A 177 0.07 -10.94 9.88
CA PHE A 177 -0.27 -11.73 8.70
C PHE A 177 0.29 -13.15 8.88
N THR A 178 -0.53 -14.17 8.63
CA THR A 178 -0.12 -15.59 8.71
C THR A 178 -0.60 -16.34 7.48
N TYR A 179 0.27 -17.14 6.87
CA TYR A 179 -0.08 -17.98 5.74
C TYR A 179 -0.62 -19.34 6.22
N ARG A 180 -1.85 -19.68 5.81
CA ARG A 180 -2.56 -20.92 6.16
C ARG A 180 -3.16 -21.58 4.91
N PRO A 181 -2.34 -22.20 4.04
CA PRO A 181 -2.77 -22.67 2.73
C PRO A 181 -3.86 -23.76 2.76
N LEU A 182 -3.99 -24.50 3.85
CA LEU A 182 -4.94 -25.62 3.99
C LEU A 182 -6.22 -25.26 4.75
N SER A 183 -6.55 -23.97 4.89
CA SER A 183 -7.88 -23.60 5.39
C SER A 183 -8.96 -23.98 4.36
N ARG A 184 -10.21 -24.14 4.83
CA ARG A 184 -11.32 -24.49 3.93
C ARG A 184 -11.59 -23.41 2.89
N GLU A 185 -11.48 -22.14 3.28
CA GLU A 185 -11.62 -21.01 2.35
C GLU A 185 -10.50 -21.02 1.30
N ASN A 186 -9.25 -21.27 1.73
CA ASN A 186 -8.09 -21.23 0.85
C ASN A 186 -8.07 -22.40 -0.15
N LEU A 187 -8.53 -23.59 0.27
CA LEU A 187 -8.69 -24.72 -0.63
C LEU A 187 -9.75 -24.46 -1.70
N ARG A 188 -10.85 -23.76 -1.36
CA ARG A 188 -11.87 -23.36 -2.34
C ARG A 188 -11.31 -22.38 -3.35
N ALA A 189 -10.69 -21.29 -2.90
CA ALA A 189 -10.09 -20.30 -3.79
C ALA A 189 -9.02 -20.92 -4.73
N ALA A 190 -8.22 -21.87 -4.22
CA ALA A 190 -7.26 -22.61 -5.05
C ALA A 190 -7.95 -23.50 -6.09
N LEU A 191 -9.08 -24.13 -5.76
CA LEU A 191 -9.87 -24.93 -6.69
C LEU A 191 -10.56 -24.06 -7.75
N ASP A 192 -11.12 -22.91 -7.36
CA ASP A 192 -11.77 -21.98 -8.29
C ASP A 192 -10.77 -21.47 -9.34
N GLY A 193 -9.54 -21.14 -8.93
CA GLY A 193 -8.47 -20.75 -9.86
C GLY A 193 -7.96 -21.88 -10.78
N ILE A 194 -8.20 -23.15 -10.43
CA ILE A 194 -7.85 -24.33 -11.26
C ILE A 194 -9.01 -24.69 -12.20
N LEU A 195 -10.26 -24.54 -11.74
CA LEU A 195 -11.47 -24.97 -12.46
C LEU A 195 -12.06 -23.87 -13.36
N GLY A 196 -11.81 -22.59 -13.05
CA GLY A 196 -12.32 -21.45 -13.79
C GLY A 196 -11.26 -20.79 -14.66
N ARG A 197 -11.07 -21.32 -15.88
CA ARG A 197 -10.50 -20.56 -17.01
C ARG A 197 -10.87 -21.22 -18.34
N ASP A 198 -12.14 -21.08 -18.72
CA ASP A 198 -12.68 -21.36 -20.05
C ASP A 198 -13.94 -20.49 -20.25
N GLU A 199 -13.81 -19.16 -20.32
CA GLU A 199 -14.76 -18.27 -21.01
C GLU A 199 -14.00 -17.11 -21.67
#